data_AF-A0A7X8Y727-F1
#
_entry.id   AF-A0A7X8Y727-F1
#
_cell.length_a   1.000
_cell.length_b   1.000
_cell.length_c   1.000
_cell.angle_alpha   90.00
_cell.angle_beta   90.00
_cell.angle_gamma   90.00
#
_symmetry.space_group_name_H-M   'P 1'
#
loop_
_entity.id
_entity.type
_entity.pdbx_description
1 polymer ?
#
loop_
_entity_poly.entity_id
_entity_poly.type
_entity_poly.pdbx_seq_one_letter_code
_entity_poly.pdbx_strand_id
1 'polypeptide(L)'
;MAPLTLLQHAGAAAKITDWTKSVIVVIDAQNEYVDGNLPLHGVGGAVGEISRLLEAARIDGVPVIHIVHHSAPDSRLFAAGSHGAEIIPALRPAEGERIVPKTLPNAFAGTSLKAELSAIAAETSRTDIILAGFMTHMCISATARAALDLGLKATVIASATATRDLPDPLGGIIPADVVHRTALAEIADRFATVVRDISAVAKPDAKV
;
A
#
# COMPACT_ATOMS: atom_id res chain seq x y z
N MET A 1 3.36 26.50 -18.72
CA MET A 1 4.40 25.74 -17.99
C MET A 1 3.75 24.52 -17.37
N ALA A 2 4.44 23.38 -17.28
CA ALA A 2 3.91 22.23 -16.55
C ALA A 2 3.79 22.57 -15.05
N PRO A 3 2.75 22.08 -14.35
CA PRO A 3 2.62 22.29 -12.91
C PRO A 3 3.79 21.61 -12.18
N LEU A 4 4.26 22.25 -11.11
CA LEU A 4 5.24 21.67 -10.19
C LEU A 4 4.52 21.08 -8.98
N THR A 5 5.10 20.03 -8.42
CA THR A 5 4.67 19.49 -7.13
C THR A 5 5.01 20.43 -5.98
N LEU A 6 4.33 20.31 -4.83
CA LEU A 6 4.69 21.03 -3.61
C LEU A 6 6.12 20.73 -3.15
N LEU A 7 6.60 19.49 -3.36
CA LEU A 7 8.00 19.13 -3.11
C LEU A 7 8.96 19.97 -3.97
N GLN A 8 8.68 20.08 -5.27
CA GLN A 8 9.52 20.87 -6.19
C GLN A 8 9.49 22.36 -5.85
N HIS A 9 8.33 22.91 -5.47
CA HIS A 9 8.25 24.28 -4.97
C HIS A 9 9.08 24.51 -3.71
N ALA A 10 9.20 23.50 -2.85
CA ALA A 10 10.06 23.54 -1.66
C ALA A 10 11.54 23.24 -1.95
N GLY A 11 11.95 23.10 -3.23
CA GLY A 11 13.31 22.75 -3.63
C GLY A 11 13.70 21.29 -3.35
N ALA A 12 12.73 20.43 -3.03
CA ALA A 12 12.90 19.00 -2.85
C ALA A 12 12.53 18.23 -4.13
N ALA A 13 13.08 17.02 -4.27
CA ALA A 13 12.70 16.08 -5.30
C ALA A 13 12.13 14.81 -4.66
N ALA A 14 11.16 14.19 -5.32
CA ALA A 14 10.72 12.85 -4.96
C ALA A 14 11.93 11.90 -5.02
N LYS A 15 12.15 11.16 -3.93
CA LYS A 15 13.22 10.16 -3.84
C LYS A 15 12.57 8.80 -3.65
N ILE A 16 12.80 7.92 -4.61
CA ILE A 16 12.41 6.52 -4.49
C ILE A 16 13.17 5.95 -3.28
N THR A 17 12.46 5.22 -2.42
CA THR A 17 13.06 4.57 -1.26
C THR A 17 14.06 3.51 -1.70
N ASP A 18 15.14 3.36 -0.95
CA ASP A 18 16.15 2.35 -1.23
C ASP A 18 15.61 0.97 -0.83
N TRP A 19 15.55 0.04 -1.78
CA TRP A 19 15.07 -1.34 -1.57
C TRP A 19 15.76 -2.01 -0.37
N THR A 20 17.07 -1.83 -0.22
CA THR A 20 17.83 -2.45 0.88
C THR A 20 17.65 -1.74 2.22
N LYS A 21 16.94 -0.61 2.26
CA LYS A 21 16.57 0.12 3.48
C LYS A 21 15.07 0.13 3.74
N SER A 22 14.30 -0.54 2.88
CA SER A 22 12.84 -0.53 2.93
C SER A 22 12.28 -1.74 3.66
N VAL A 23 11.05 -1.60 4.13
CA VAL A 23 10.13 -2.67 4.53
C VAL A 23 8.92 -2.62 3.59
N ILE A 24 8.46 -3.78 3.13
CA ILE A 24 7.23 -3.86 2.32
C ILE A 24 6.03 -3.89 3.25
N VAL A 25 5.06 -3.00 3.01
CA VAL A 25 3.79 -2.96 3.74
C VAL A 25 2.65 -3.18 2.75
N VAL A 26 2.04 -4.36 2.80
CA VAL A 26 0.91 -4.73 1.95
C VAL A 26 -0.38 -4.47 2.71
N ILE A 27 -1.23 -3.58 2.19
CA ILE A 27 -2.40 -3.06 2.89
C ILE A 27 -3.68 -3.67 2.35
N ASP A 28 -4.45 -4.32 3.21
CA ASP A 28 -5.80 -4.84 2.95
C ASP A 28 -5.90 -5.68 1.67
N ALA A 29 -4.90 -6.51 1.39
CA ALA A 29 -4.90 -7.44 0.25
C ALA A 29 -5.81 -8.65 0.52
N GLN A 30 -7.11 -8.39 0.74
CA GLN A 30 -8.12 -9.34 1.19
C GLN A 30 -9.18 -9.61 0.12
N ASN A 31 -9.85 -10.76 0.20
CA ASN A 31 -10.81 -11.23 -0.80
C ASN A 31 -12.04 -10.32 -0.97
N GLU A 32 -12.37 -9.48 0.02
CA GLU A 32 -13.45 -8.49 -0.08
C GLU A 32 -13.37 -7.63 -1.36
N TYR A 33 -12.14 -7.36 -1.80
CA TYR A 33 -11.81 -6.55 -2.97
C TYR A 33 -11.74 -7.32 -4.29
N VAL A 34 -11.85 -8.65 -4.26
CA VAL A 34 -11.77 -9.52 -5.45
C VAL A 34 -13.14 -10.07 -5.79
N ASP A 35 -13.73 -10.85 -4.87
CA ASP A 35 -14.97 -11.59 -5.07
C ASP A 35 -15.96 -11.42 -3.91
N GLY A 36 -15.65 -10.54 -2.93
CA GLY A 36 -16.58 -10.14 -1.89
C GLY A 36 -17.54 -9.02 -2.31
N ASN A 37 -18.01 -8.26 -1.33
CA ASN A 37 -19.02 -7.22 -1.48
C ASN A 37 -18.45 -5.86 -1.92
N LEU A 38 -17.13 -5.72 -2.07
CA LEU A 38 -16.49 -4.48 -2.49
C LEU A 38 -15.43 -4.68 -3.59
N PRO A 39 -15.76 -5.35 -4.72
CA PRO A 39 -14.77 -5.64 -5.76
C PRO A 39 -14.16 -4.36 -6.35
N LEU A 40 -12.85 -4.38 -6.60
CA LEU A 40 -12.13 -3.26 -7.17
C LEU A 40 -11.93 -3.43 -8.68
N HIS A 41 -11.90 -2.31 -9.39
CA HIS A 41 -11.69 -2.30 -10.82
C HIS A 41 -10.24 -2.68 -11.15
N GLY A 42 -10.06 -3.70 -12.00
CA GLY A 42 -8.73 -4.15 -12.45
C GLY A 42 -7.87 -4.81 -11.36
N VAL A 43 -8.46 -5.25 -10.25
CA VAL A 43 -7.74 -5.76 -9.07
C VAL A 43 -6.76 -6.91 -9.39
N GLY A 44 -7.07 -7.76 -10.36
CA GLY A 44 -6.21 -8.88 -10.75
C GLY A 44 -4.82 -8.45 -11.22
N GLY A 45 -4.72 -7.32 -11.93
CA GLY A 45 -3.42 -6.76 -12.33
C GLY A 45 -2.58 -6.31 -11.13
N ALA A 46 -3.23 -5.66 -10.16
CA ALA A 46 -2.58 -5.23 -8.93
C ALA A 46 -2.18 -6.40 -8.02
N VAL A 47 -3.01 -7.44 -7.92
CA VAL A 47 -2.66 -8.68 -7.24
C VAL A 47 -1.43 -9.32 -7.88
N GLY A 48 -1.35 -9.37 -9.21
CA GLY A 48 -0.17 -9.86 -9.91
C GLY A 48 1.10 -9.05 -9.60
N GLU A 49 0.99 -7.73 -9.50
CA GLU A 49 2.11 -6.86 -9.09
C GLU A 49 2.56 -7.12 -7.65
N ILE A 50 1.61 -7.19 -6.70
CA ILE A 50 1.90 -7.46 -5.29
C ILE A 50 2.54 -8.84 -5.12
N SER A 51 2.10 -9.84 -5.89
CA SER A 51 2.71 -11.17 -5.86
C SER A 51 4.19 -11.12 -6.25
N ARG A 52 4.53 -10.39 -7.33
CA ARG A 52 5.93 -10.20 -7.75
C ARG A 52 6.73 -9.41 -6.72
N LEU A 53 6.11 -8.45 -6.04
CA LEU A 53 6.73 -7.67 -4.97
C LEU A 53 7.10 -8.55 -3.77
N LEU A 54 6.16 -9.39 -3.34
CA LEU A 54 6.39 -10.34 -2.25
C LEU A 54 7.48 -11.35 -2.61
N GLU A 55 7.44 -11.90 -3.82
CA GLU A 55 8.47 -12.83 -4.30
C GLU A 55 9.88 -12.19 -4.28
N ALA A 56 10.03 -11.00 -4.88
CA ALA A 56 11.29 -10.28 -4.86
C ALA A 56 11.77 -9.95 -3.43
N ALA A 57 10.86 -9.50 -2.56
CA ALA A 57 11.18 -9.19 -1.17
C ALA A 57 11.69 -10.43 -0.42
N ARG A 58 11.07 -11.59 -0.64
CA ARG A 58 11.48 -12.86 -0.02
C ARG A 58 12.85 -13.33 -0.51
N ILE A 59 13.12 -13.21 -1.81
CA ILE A 59 14.43 -13.55 -2.40
C ILE A 59 15.54 -12.68 -1.80
N ASP A 60 15.27 -11.39 -1.63
CA ASP A 60 16.28 -10.41 -1.19
C ASP A 60 16.33 -10.22 0.34
N GLY A 61 15.51 -10.95 1.09
CA GLY A 61 15.40 -10.81 2.54
C GLY A 61 14.90 -9.43 2.99
N VAL A 62 14.08 -8.75 2.16
CA VAL A 62 13.39 -7.53 2.53
C VAL A 62 12.18 -7.88 3.41
N PRO A 63 12.07 -7.34 4.64
CA PRO A 63 10.96 -7.65 5.53
C PRO A 63 9.60 -7.25 4.95
N VAL A 64 8.58 -8.06 5.23
CA VAL A 64 7.20 -7.84 4.80
C VAL A 64 6.27 -7.75 6.03
N ILE A 65 5.38 -6.77 6.01
CA ILE A 65 4.26 -6.63 6.94
C ILE A 65 2.95 -6.61 6.15
N HIS A 66 2.02 -7.48 6.50
CA HIS A 66 0.66 -7.53 5.96
C HIS A 66 -0.29 -6.81 6.90
N ILE A 67 -0.99 -5.81 6.40
CA ILE A 67 -2.05 -5.14 7.12
C ILE A 67 -3.38 -5.74 6.68
N VAL A 68 -4.23 -6.12 7.65
CA VAL A 68 -5.56 -6.65 7.38
C VAL A 68 -6.62 -5.80 8.07
N HIS A 69 -7.68 -5.46 7.35
CA HIS A 69 -8.82 -4.77 7.93
C HIS A 69 -9.80 -5.81 8.49
N HIS A 70 -10.21 -5.63 9.75
CA HIS A 70 -11.26 -6.42 10.38
C HIS A 70 -12.33 -5.48 10.92
N SER A 71 -13.56 -5.69 10.45
CA SER A 71 -14.77 -5.10 11.02
C SER A 71 -15.43 -6.07 11.99
N ALA A 72 -16.48 -5.62 12.67
CA ALA A 72 -17.25 -6.47 13.58
C ALA A 72 -17.79 -7.72 12.83
N PRO A 73 -17.96 -8.88 13.49
CA PRO A 73 -18.36 -10.13 12.82
C PRO A 73 -19.68 -10.07 12.05
N ASP A 74 -20.57 -9.13 12.37
CA ASP A 74 -21.86 -8.90 11.73
C ASP A 74 -21.82 -7.83 10.61
N SER A 75 -20.63 -7.28 10.33
CA SER A 75 -20.44 -6.24 9.30
C SER A 75 -20.61 -6.81 7.89
N ARG A 76 -21.09 -5.97 6.96
CA ARG A 76 -21.24 -6.37 5.56
C ARG A 76 -19.91 -6.51 4.81
N LEU A 77 -18.90 -5.76 5.24
CA LEU A 77 -17.58 -5.72 4.63
C LEU A 77 -16.56 -6.12 5.70
N PHE A 78 -15.58 -6.94 5.33
CA PHE A 78 -14.46 -7.34 6.17
C PHE A 78 -14.87 -7.91 7.54
N ALA A 79 -16.02 -8.59 7.63
CA ALA A 79 -16.45 -9.25 8.86
C ALA A 79 -15.37 -10.23 9.32
N ALA A 80 -14.89 -10.07 10.55
CA ALA A 80 -13.86 -10.95 11.10
C ALA A 80 -14.31 -12.42 11.02
N GLY A 81 -13.46 -13.28 10.43
CA GLY A 81 -13.75 -14.70 10.21
C GLY A 81 -14.55 -15.03 8.94
N SER A 82 -14.89 -14.03 8.12
CA SER A 82 -15.50 -14.24 6.80
C SER A 82 -14.47 -14.44 5.70
N HIS A 83 -14.87 -15.05 4.58
CA HIS A 83 -14.07 -15.15 3.35
C HIS A 83 -13.51 -13.79 2.91
N GLY A 84 -14.34 -12.74 2.94
CA GLY A 84 -13.95 -11.39 2.55
C GLY A 84 -12.80 -10.81 3.40
N ALA A 85 -12.71 -11.20 4.68
CA ALA A 85 -11.64 -10.79 5.58
C ALA A 85 -10.35 -11.61 5.42
N GLU A 86 -10.35 -12.71 4.66
CA GLU A 86 -9.12 -13.47 4.42
C GLU A 86 -8.20 -12.77 3.43
N ILE A 87 -6.88 -12.90 3.63
CA ILE A 87 -5.88 -12.45 2.65
C ILE A 87 -6.04 -13.26 1.36
N ILE A 88 -5.93 -12.56 0.22
CA ILE A 88 -6.01 -13.15 -1.12
C ILE A 88 -5.03 -14.33 -1.21
N PRO A 89 -5.46 -15.54 -1.67
CA PRO A 89 -4.62 -16.74 -1.64
C PRO A 89 -3.24 -16.58 -2.29
N ALA A 90 -3.15 -15.84 -3.40
CA ALA A 90 -1.90 -15.58 -4.10
C ALA A 90 -0.91 -14.68 -3.32
N LEU A 91 -1.41 -13.95 -2.32
CA LEU A 91 -0.66 -12.96 -1.52
C LEU A 91 -0.48 -13.40 -0.07
N ARG A 92 -0.72 -14.69 0.22
CA ARG A 92 -0.63 -15.22 1.58
C ARG A 92 0.74 -14.93 2.22
N PRO A 93 0.76 -14.58 3.51
CA PRO A 93 2.01 -14.40 4.24
C PRO A 93 2.84 -15.68 4.25
N ALA A 94 4.15 -15.53 4.06
CA ALA A 94 5.12 -16.60 4.29
C ALA A 94 5.46 -16.72 5.78
N GLU A 95 6.13 -17.80 6.17
CA GLU A 95 6.60 -17.98 7.54
C GLU A 95 7.50 -16.81 7.97
N GLY A 96 7.25 -16.26 9.15
CA GLY A 96 7.98 -15.10 9.69
C GLY A 96 7.48 -13.73 9.20
N GLU A 97 6.58 -13.66 8.21
CA GLU A 97 5.96 -12.39 7.81
C GLU A 97 4.90 -11.94 8.83
N ARG A 98 4.92 -10.66 9.19
CA ARG A 98 4.05 -10.11 10.24
C ARG A 98 2.67 -9.80 9.68
N ILE A 99 1.63 -10.03 10.48
CA ILE A 99 0.24 -9.64 10.17
C ILE A 99 -0.23 -8.66 11.24
N VAL A 100 -0.69 -7.48 10.83
CA VAL A 100 -1.17 -6.43 11.73
C VAL A 100 -2.63 -6.10 11.40
N PRO A 101 -3.58 -6.40 12.30
CA PRO A 101 -4.98 -6.03 12.09
C PRO A 101 -5.21 -4.53 12.32
N LYS A 102 -6.17 -3.96 11.60
CA LYS A 102 -6.61 -2.57 11.76
C LYS A 102 -8.12 -2.43 11.63
N THR A 103 -8.64 -1.34 12.19
CA THR A 103 -10.07 -0.96 12.13
C THR A 103 -10.30 0.39 11.46
N LEU A 104 -9.24 1.14 11.17
CA LEU A 104 -9.29 2.46 10.52
C LEU A 104 -8.56 2.45 9.16
N PRO A 105 -8.75 3.46 8.29
CA PRO A 105 -8.01 3.55 7.02
C PRO A 105 -6.50 3.73 7.22
N ASN A 106 -6.08 4.55 8.17
CA ASN A 106 -4.67 4.75 8.50
C ASN A 106 -4.12 3.50 9.19
N ALA A 107 -3.19 2.79 8.55
CA ALA A 107 -2.62 1.56 9.10
C ALA A 107 -1.78 1.74 10.37
N PHE A 108 -1.42 2.97 10.75
CA PHE A 108 -0.75 3.27 12.02
C PHE A 108 -1.71 3.54 13.18
N ALA A 109 -2.96 3.93 12.88
CA ALA A 109 -3.89 4.41 13.90
C ALA A 109 -4.46 3.23 14.71
N GLY A 110 -4.06 3.13 15.98
CA GLY A 110 -4.54 2.09 16.88
C GLY A 110 -4.01 0.69 16.56
N THR A 111 -2.85 0.57 15.88
CA THR A 111 -2.24 -0.70 15.50
C THR A 111 -0.80 -0.82 16.02
N SER A 112 -0.21 -2.01 15.88
CA SER A 112 1.21 -2.23 16.19
C SER A 112 2.16 -1.84 15.06
N LEU A 113 1.69 -1.37 13.89
CA LEU A 113 2.54 -1.15 12.70
C LEU A 113 3.78 -0.29 12.99
N LYS A 114 3.63 0.82 13.74
CA LYS A 114 4.76 1.69 14.09
C LYS A 114 5.79 0.96 14.94
N ALA A 115 5.34 0.14 15.90
CA ALA A 115 6.21 -0.62 16.79
C ALA A 115 6.95 -1.71 16.01
N GLU A 116 6.26 -2.42 15.11
CA GLU A 116 6.87 -3.43 14.24
C GLU A 116 7.94 -2.83 13.32
N LEU A 117 7.66 -1.70 12.68
CA LEU A 117 8.64 -1.00 11.85
C LEU A 117 9.84 -0.52 12.68
N SER A 118 9.61 -0.05 13.91
CA SER A 118 10.70 0.36 14.82
C SER A 118 11.59 -0.82 15.23
N ALA A 119 10.99 -1.98 15.49
CA ALA A 119 11.72 -3.21 15.83
C ALA A 119 12.58 -3.68 14.64
N ILE A 120 12.00 -3.73 13.44
CA ILE A 120 12.75 -4.06 12.21
C ILE A 120 13.88 -3.06 11.98
N ALA A 121 13.63 -1.76 12.16
CA ALA A 121 14.64 -0.73 12.01
C ALA A 121 15.82 -0.91 12.98
N ALA A 122 15.55 -1.28 14.23
CA ALA A 122 16.58 -1.55 15.23
C ALA A 122 17.46 -2.76 14.86
N GLU A 123 16.88 -3.79 14.24
CA GLU A 123 17.59 -5.02 13.86
C GLU A 123 18.32 -4.91 12.51
N THR A 124 17.77 -4.15 11.57
CA THR A 124 18.18 -4.21 10.16
C THR A 124 18.57 -2.86 9.56
N SER A 125 18.43 -1.76 10.30
CA SER A 125 18.58 -0.38 9.81
C SER A 125 17.63 -0.01 8.66
N ARG A 126 16.52 -0.75 8.48
CA ARG A 126 15.49 -0.46 7.48
C ARG A 126 14.46 0.51 8.05
N THR A 127 14.46 1.73 7.53
CA THR A 127 13.64 2.84 8.04
C THR A 127 12.58 3.33 7.05
N ASP A 128 12.69 2.92 5.79
CA ASP A 128 11.81 3.37 4.72
C ASP A 128 10.69 2.32 4.50
N ILE A 129 9.57 2.74 3.90
CA ILE A 129 8.46 1.84 3.60
C ILE A 129 8.06 1.89 2.12
N ILE A 130 7.72 0.72 1.59
CA ILE A 130 7.12 0.58 0.26
C ILE A 130 5.69 0.08 0.46
N LEU A 131 4.72 0.87 -0.01
CA LEU A 131 3.30 0.62 0.15
C LEU A 131 2.71 -0.01 -1.11
N ALA A 132 1.95 -1.07 -0.91
CA ALA A 132 1.14 -1.73 -1.92
C ALA A 132 -0.20 -2.19 -1.30
N GLY A 133 -1.18 -2.55 -2.12
CA GLY A 133 -2.50 -3.00 -1.66
C GLY A 133 -3.61 -1.97 -1.90
N PHE A 134 -4.63 -1.97 -1.04
CA PHE A 134 -5.94 -1.41 -1.36
C PHE A 134 -6.58 -0.63 -0.20
N MET A 135 -7.43 0.36 -0.45
CA MET A 135 -7.68 1.05 -1.73
C MET A 135 -6.76 2.27 -1.87
N THR A 136 -6.44 2.63 -3.12
CA THR A 136 -5.56 3.76 -3.46
C THR A 136 -5.98 5.08 -2.80
N HIS A 137 -7.25 5.49 -2.96
CA HIS A 137 -7.76 6.76 -2.40
C HIS A 137 -8.00 6.72 -0.89
N MET A 138 -8.03 5.53 -0.28
CA MET A 138 -8.42 5.33 1.11
C MET A 138 -7.23 4.86 1.94
N CYS A 139 -7.11 3.57 2.22
CA CYS A 139 -6.11 3.04 3.16
C CYS A 139 -4.66 3.31 2.72
N ILE A 140 -4.38 3.26 1.41
CA ILE A 140 -3.05 3.61 0.87
C ILE A 140 -2.77 5.10 1.10
N SER A 141 -3.65 5.99 0.64
CA SER A 141 -3.53 7.45 0.82
C SER A 141 -3.40 7.86 2.29
N ALA A 142 -4.27 7.33 3.15
CA ALA A 142 -4.26 7.62 4.59
C ALA A 142 -2.95 7.19 5.26
N THR A 143 -2.44 6.01 4.91
CA THR A 143 -1.19 5.49 5.47
C THR A 143 0.03 6.24 4.93
N ALA A 144 0.04 6.59 3.64
CA ALA A 144 1.11 7.40 3.03
C ALA A 144 1.21 8.80 3.66
N ARG A 145 0.07 9.45 3.91
CA ARG A 145 0.00 10.75 4.60
C ARG A 145 0.51 10.63 6.05
N ALA A 146 0.06 9.62 6.77
CA ALA A 146 0.52 9.39 8.15
C ALA A 146 2.02 9.02 8.23
N ALA A 147 2.57 8.33 7.23
CA ALA A 147 4.00 8.04 7.17
C ALA A 147 4.84 9.33 7.18
N LEU A 148 4.42 10.35 6.44
CA LEU A 148 5.06 11.67 6.46
C LEU A 148 5.05 12.28 7.87
N ASP A 149 3.90 12.28 8.54
CA ASP A 149 3.76 12.84 9.90
C ASP A 149 4.66 12.11 10.92
N LEU A 150 4.92 10.82 10.67
CA LEU A 150 5.80 9.99 11.47
C LEU A 150 7.27 10.08 11.07
N GLY A 151 7.61 10.89 10.06
CA GLY A 151 8.98 11.05 9.56
C GLY A 151 9.50 9.86 8.73
N LEU A 152 8.61 8.96 8.30
CA LEU A 152 8.94 7.82 7.45
C LEU A 152 8.94 8.24 5.99
N LYS A 153 9.93 7.76 5.22
CA LYS A 153 9.90 7.89 3.77
C LYS A 153 9.08 6.76 3.18
N ALA A 154 8.09 7.11 2.37
CA ALA A 154 7.22 6.16 1.71
C ALA A 154 7.38 6.21 0.19
N THR A 155 7.35 5.03 -0.45
CA THR A 155 7.10 4.87 -1.88
C THR A 155 5.80 4.09 -2.08
N VAL A 156 4.90 4.56 -2.95
CA VAL A 156 3.71 3.81 -3.38
C VAL A 156 3.95 3.25 -4.78
N ILE A 157 3.67 1.96 -4.98
CA ILE A 157 3.73 1.31 -6.30
C ILE A 157 2.35 1.39 -6.95
N ALA A 158 2.19 2.26 -7.95
CA ALA A 158 0.90 2.56 -8.56
C ALA A 158 0.20 1.32 -9.15
N SER A 159 0.93 0.45 -9.84
CA SER A 159 0.38 -0.79 -10.40
C SER A 159 0.07 -1.85 -9.34
N ALA A 160 0.60 -1.72 -8.12
CA ALA A 160 0.30 -2.60 -6.99
C ALA A 160 -0.82 -2.06 -6.09
N THR A 161 -1.62 -1.12 -6.62
CA THR A 161 -2.77 -0.53 -5.93
C THR A 161 -3.98 -0.50 -6.86
N ALA A 162 -5.17 -0.47 -6.31
CA ALA A 162 -6.42 -0.41 -7.07
C ALA A 162 -7.51 0.28 -6.27
N THR A 163 -8.58 0.66 -6.97
CA THR A 163 -9.75 1.28 -6.37
C THR A 163 -11.03 0.98 -7.15
N ARG A 164 -12.12 1.66 -6.83
CA ARG A 164 -13.45 1.47 -7.40
C ARG A 164 -14.08 2.80 -7.77
N ASP A 165 -15.16 2.72 -8.53
CA ASP A 165 -16.03 3.86 -8.79
C ASP A 165 -16.58 4.43 -7.48
N LEU A 166 -16.66 5.75 -7.39
CA LEU A 166 -17.21 6.45 -6.24
C LEU A 166 -18.44 7.26 -6.64
N PRO A 167 -19.48 7.30 -5.79
CA PRO A 167 -20.56 8.26 -5.97
C PRO A 167 -19.99 9.67 -5.83
N ASP A 168 -20.21 10.53 -6.82
CA ASP A 168 -19.80 11.92 -6.78
C ASP A 168 -20.77 12.69 -5.84
N PRO A 169 -20.28 13.35 -4.77
CA PRO A 169 -21.14 14.18 -3.92
C PRO A 169 -21.78 15.36 -4.67
N LEU A 170 -21.28 15.73 -5.86
CA LEU A 170 -21.85 16.75 -6.74
C LEU A 170 -22.79 16.17 -7.81
N GLY A 171 -22.96 14.84 -7.84
CA GLY A 171 -23.88 14.13 -8.73
C GLY A 171 -23.16 13.27 -9.77
N GLY A 172 -23.66 12.04 -9.95
CA GLY A 172 -23.09 11.06 -10.88
C GLY A 172 -22.08 10.12 -10.21
N ILE A 173 -21.15 9.62 -11.01
CA ILE A 173 -20.14 8.63 -10.61
C ILE A 173 -18.77 9.13 -11.09
N ILE A 174 -17.78 9.08 -10.21
CA ILE A 174 -16.38 9.26 -10.58
C ILE A 174 -15.79 7.88 -10.89
N PRO A 175 -15.35 7.61 -12.14
CA PRO A 175 -14.77 6.33 -12.51
C PRO A 175 -13.51 5.98 -11.71
N ALA A 176 -13.30 4.68 -11.47
CA ALA A 176 -12.21 4.15 -10.66
C ALA A 176 -10.83 4.62 -11.14
N ASP A 177 -10.60 4.73 -12.45
CA ASP A 177 -9.31 5.17 -13.01
C ASP A 177 -9.05 6.66 -12.70
N VAL A 178 -10.09 7.49 -12.70
CA VAL A 178 -10.02 8.91 -12.30
C VAL A 178 -9.75 9.02 -10.81
N VAL A 179 -10.45 8.27 -9.96
CA VAL A 179 -10.21 8.21 -8.51
C VAL A 179 -8.77 7.77 -8.22
N HIS A 180 -8.32 6.71 -8.90
CA HIS A 180 -6.97 6.14 -8.74
C HIS A 180 -5.89 7.16 -9.10
N ARG A 181 -5.97 7.76 -10.29
CA ARG A 181 -4.98 8.71 -10.77
C ARG A 181 -4.95 9.99 -9.94
N THR A 182 -6.09 10.50 -9.52
CA THR A 182 -6.17 11.70 -8.67
C THR A 182 -5.54 11.43 -7.30
N ALA A 183 -5.88 10.29 -6.66
CA ALA A 183 -5.26 9.91 -5.38
C ALA A 183 -3.73 9.76 -5.50
N LEU A 184 -3.23 9.10 -6.55
CA LEU A 184 -1.79 8.99 -6.78
C LEU A 184 -1.13 10.35 -7.02
N ALA A 185 -1.78 11.25 -7.75
CA ALA A 185 -1.28 12.61 -7.97
C ALA A 185 -1.19 13.39 -6.65
N GLU A 186 -2.22 13.34 -5.81
CA GLU A 186 -2.20 13.97 -4.47
C GLU A 186 -1.09 13.40 -3.58
N ILE A 187 -0.93 12.08 -3.59
CA ILE A 187 0.14 11.40 -2.84
C ILE A 187 1.52 11.90 -3.31
N ALA A 188 1.76 11.90 -4.62
CA ALA A 188 3.02 12.30 -5.24
C ALA A 188 3.34 13.79 -5.07
N ASP A 189 2.32 14.63 -4.95
CA ASP A 189 2.48 16.06 -4.80
C ASP A 189 3.24 16.43 -3.50
N ARG A 190 2.99 15.67 -2.42
CA ARG A 190 3.54 16.03 -1.10
C ARG A 190 3.94 14.88 -0.18
N PHE A 191 3.25 13.74 -0.21
CA PHE A 191 3.24 12.80 0.90
C PHE A 191 4.22 11.63 0.73
N ALA A 192 4.30 11.08 -0.48
CA ALA A 192 5.15 9.93 -0.77
C ALA A 192 5.63 9.97 -2.22
N THR A 193 6.72 9.27 -2.51
CA THR A 193 7.10 9.04 -3.90
C THR A 193 6.12 8.04 -4.52
N VAL A 194 5.67 8.28 -5.75
CA VAL A 194 4.86 7.32 -6.50
C VAL A 194 5.67 6.81 -7.68
N VAL A 195 5.77 5.49 -7.82
CA VAL A 195 6.41 4.83 -8.96
C VAL A 195 5.36 4.04 -9.74
N ARG A 196 5.64 3.80 -11.03
CA ARG A 196 4.69 3.10 -11.91
C ARG A 196 4.46 1.66 -11.45
N ASP A 197 5.53 0.93 -11.22
CA ASP A 197 5.53 -0.52 -11.00
C ASP A 197 6.77 -0.96 -10.20
N ILE A 198 6.84 -2.24 -9.85
CA ILE A 198 7.89 -2.83 -9.02
C ILE A 198 9.30 -2.59 -9.56
N SER A 199 9.49 -2.49 -10.89
CA SER A 199 10.82 -2.38 -11.50
C SER A 199 11.57 -1.11 -11.10
N ALA A 200 10.84 -0.10 -10.60
CA ALA A 200 11.43 1.14 -10.10
C ALA A 200 12.04 0.99 -8.70
N VAL A 201 11.61 0.00 -7.89
CA VAL A 201 12.08 -0.20 -6.52
C VAL A 201 12.91 -1.46 -6.39
N ALA A 202 12.45 -2.60 -6.91
CA ALA A 202 13.22 -3.83 -6.95
C ALA A 202 14.00 -3.84 -8.26
N LYS A 203 15.32 -3.78 -8.18
CA LYS A 203 16.15 -3.99 -9.36
C LYS A 203 16.06 -5.48 -9.71
N PRO A 204 15.73 -5.86 -10.96
CA PRO A 204 15.98 -7.22 -11.37
C PRO A 204 17.45 -7.49 -11.12
N ASP A 205 17.73 -8.57 -10.41
CA ASP A 205 19.08 -9.04 -10.14
C ASP A 205 19.98 -8.81 -11.37
N ALA A 206 21.03 -8.02 -11.19
CA ALA A 206 22.25 -8.20 -11.96
C ALA A 206 22.90 -9.50 -11.43
N LYS A 207 22.27 -10.65 -11.67
CA LYS A 207 22.87 -11.95 -11.39
C LYS A 207 23.70 -12.37 -12.60
N VAL A 208 25.01 -12.19 -12.39
CA VAL A 208 26.17 -13.03 -12.75
C VAL A 208 25.94 -14.05 -13.86
#